data_AF-A0A5E4CG24-F1
#
_entry.id   AF-A0A5E4CG24-F1
#
_cell.length_a   1.000
_cell.length_b   1.000
_cell.length_c   1.000
_cell.angle_alpha   90.00
_cell.angle_beta   90.00
_cell.angle_gamma   90.00
#
_symmetry.space_group_name_H-M   'P 1'
#
loop_
_entity.id
_entity.type
_entity.pdbx_description
1 polymer ?
#
loop_
_entity_poly.entity_id
_entity_poly.type
_entity_poly.pdbx_seq_one_letter_code
_entity_poly.pdbx_strand_id
1 'polypeptide(L)'
;MNRDQLQKFVQYLITVHHTEVLPTAQKLADEILSQNSEINQVHGAPDPTAGASIDDENCWHLDEEQVQEQVKLFLSQGGYHGSGKQLNLLFAKVREMLKMRDSNGARMLTLITEQFMADPRLSLWRQQGTAMTDKYRQLWDELGKYVF
;
A
#
# COMPACT_ATOMS: atom_id res chain seq x y z
N MET A 1 -4.25 25.24 -17.71
CA MET A 1 -4.16 25.02 -19.18
C MET A 1 -5.01 23.81 -19.52
N ASN A 2 -5.94 23.90 -20.48
CA ASN A 2 -6.81 22.77 -20.87
C ASN A 2 -6.33 22.13 -22.18
N ARG A 3 -6.91 20.99 -22.58
CA ARG A 3 -6.49 20.24 -23.79
C ARG A 3 -6.45 21.09 -25.06
N ASP A 4 -7.48 21.92 -25.27
CA ASP A 4 -7.59 22.81 -26.43
C ASP A 4 -6.49 23.88 -26.45
N GLN A 5 -6.19 24.47 -25.29
CA GLN A 5 -5.11 25.45 -25.16
C GLN A 5 -3.72 24.83 -25.35
N LEU A 6 -3.51 23.59 -24.88
CA LEU A 6 -2.27 22.86 -25.11
C LEU A 6 -2.07 22.54 -26.61
N GLN A 7 -3.14 22.12 -27.30
CA GLN A 7 -3.08 21.87 -28.75
C GLN A 7 -2.73 23.16 -29.52
N LYS A 8 -3.34 24.29 -29.18
CA LYS A 8 -3.00 25.60 -29.76
C LYS A 8 -1.55 25.99 -29.51
N PHE A 9 -1.07 25.81 -28.28
CA PHE A 9 0.31 26.10 -27.90
C PHE A 9 1.30 25.28 -28.74
N VAL A 10 1.13 23.96 -28.82
CA VAL A 10 2.00 23.08 -29.62
C VAL A 10 1.95 23.44 -31.11
N GLN A 11 0.76 23.71 -31.64
CA GLN A 11 0.59 24.13 -33.03
C GLN A 11 1.37 25.41 -33.34
N TYR A 12 1.28 26.42 -32.48
CA TYR A 12 2.03 27.68 -32.66
C TYR A 12 3.53 27.48 -32.51
N LEU A 13 3.97 26.65 -31.57
CA LEU A 13 5.39 26.34 -31.36
C LEU A 13 6.01 25.71 -32.62
N ILE A 14 5.32 24.73 -33.21
CA ILE A 14 5.75 24.09 -34.46
C ILE A 14 5.78 25.11 -35.61
N THR A 15 4.76 25.96 -35.74
CA THR A 15 4.72 26.97 -36.81
C THR A 15 5.87 27.98 -36.70
N VAL A 16 6.16 28.46 -35.48
CA VAL A 16 7.21 29.46 -35.24
C VAL A 16 8.60 28.87 -35.48
N HIS A 17 8.84 27.63 -35.03
CA HIS A 17 10.14 26.96 -35.13
C HIS A 17 10.17 25.86 -36.19
N HIS A 18 9.36 25.97 -37.26
CA HIS A 18 9.18 24.89 -38.23
C HIS A 18 10.48 24.43 -38.91
N THR A 19 11.45 25.35 -39.05
CA THR A 19 12.79 25.07 -39.60
C THR A 19 13.70 24.28 -38.66
N GLU A 20 13.40 24.26 -37.36
CA GLU A 20 14.21 23.59 -36.33
C GLU A 20 13.50 22.32 -35.82
N VAL A 21 12.19 22.38 -35.62
CA VAL A 21 11.39 21.30 -35.04
C VAL A 21 11.27 20.13 -36.01
N LEU A 22 10.96 20.37 -37.29
CA LEU A 22 10.76 19.29 -38.25
C LEU A 22 12.06 18.51 -38.55
N PRO A 23 13.20 19.16 -38.84
CA PRO A 23 14.45 18.42 -39.06
C PRO A 23 14.92 17.68 -37.81
N THR A 24 14.73 18.27 -36.62
CA THR A 24 15.09 17.60 -35.35
C THR A 24 14.21 16.38 -35.10
N ALA A 25 12.90 16.50 -35.31
CA ALA A 25 11.97 15.38 -35.16
C ALA A 25 12.29 14.25 -36.15
N GLN A 26 12.61 14.58 -37.41
CA GLN A 26 13.01 13.59 -38.40
C GLN A 26 14.31 12.88 -38.01
N LYS A 27 15.34 13.64 -37.59
CA LYS A 27 16.61 13.07 -37.13
C LYS A 27 16.40 12.09 -35.98
N LEU A 28 15.58 12.46 -34.98
CA LEU A 28 15.28 11.59 -33.83
C LEU A 28 14.51 10.33 -34.27
N ALA A 29 13.57 10.46 -35.21
CA ALA A 29 12.85 9.32 -35.76
C ALA A 29 13.79 8.35 -36.49
N ASP A 30 14.72 8.87 -37.29
CA ASP A 30 15.72 8.06 -38.00
C ASP A 30 16.67 7.36 -37.02
N GLU A 31 17.06 8.03 -35.92
CA GLU A 31 17.88 7.46 -34.85
C GLU A 31 17.16 6.33 -34.10
N ILE A 32 15.86 6.47 -33.81
CA ILE A 32 15.07 5.40 -33.15
C ILE A 32 14.97 4.17 -34.06
N LEU A 33 14.79 4.36 -35.37
CA LEU A 33 14.71 3.27 -36.35
C LEU A 33 16.05 2.53 -36.54
N SER A 34 17.17 3.15 -36.16
CA SER A 34 18.49 2.54 -36.22
C SER A 34 18.79 1.71 -34.96
N GLN A 35 18.95 0.39 -35.14
CA GLN A 35 19.11 -0.56 -34.03
C GLN A 35 20.33 -0.29 -33.11
N ASN A 36 21.38 0.36 -33.62
CA ASN A 36 22.61 0.63 -32.87
C ASN A 36 22.72 2.07 -32.33
N SER A 37 21.68 2.88 -32.46
CA SER A 37 21.69 4.27 -32.00
C SER A 37 21.72 4.37 -30.47
N GLU A 38 22.38 5.41 -29.94
CA GLU A 38 22.47 5.68 -28.50
C GLU A 38 21.08 5.86 -27.86
N ILE A 39 20.10 6.40 -28.60
CA ILE A 39 18.74 6.60 -28.09
C ILE A 39 18.05 5.29 -27.69
N ASN A 40 18.42 4.17 -28.31
CA ASN A 40 17.89 2.84 -28.01
C ASN A 40 18.62 2.15 -26.85
N GLN A 41 19.73 2.72 -26.37
CA GLN A 41 20.49 2.23 -25.22
C GLN A 41 20.03 2.84 -23.90
N VAL A 42 19.25 3.93 -23.95
CA VAL A 42 18.75 4.63 -22.77
C VAL A 42 17.31 4.20 -22.50
N HIS A 43 17.00 3.90 -21.25
CA HIS A 43 15.62 3.63 -20.83
C HIS A 43 14.75 4.86 -21.05
N GLY A 44 13.56 4.66 -21.62
CA GLY A 44 12.56 5.72 -21.75
C GLY A 44 12.21 6.33 -20.40
N ALA A 45 11.68 7.56 -20.41
CA ALA A 45 11.19 8.17 -19.19
C ALA A 45 10.17 7.23 -18.50
N PRO A 46 10.26 7.04 -17.18
CA PRO A 46 9.31 6.21 -16.45
C PRO A 46 7.90 6.75 -16.67
N ASP A 47 6.96 5.89 -17.04
CA ASP A 47 5.57 6.28 -17.25
C ASP A 47 4.98 6.76 -15.91
N PRO A 48 4.64 8.05 -15.76
CA PRO A 48 4.11 8.58 -14.51
C PRO A 48 2.68 8.09 -14.19
N THR A 49 2.06 7.34 -15.10
CA THR A 49 0.73 6.74 -14.97
C THR A 49 0.76 5.22 -14.94
N ALA A 50 1.90 4.58 -15.25
CA ALA A 50 2.11 3.18 -14.95
C ALA A 50 2.26 3.09 -13.43
N GLY A 51 1.25 2.53 -12.76
CA GLY A 51 1.42 2.12 -11.37
C GLY A 51 2.60 1.14 -11.22
N ALA A 52 2.90 0.75 -9.99
CA ALA A 52 3.96 -0.24 -9.72
C ALA A 52 3.82 -1.47 -10.63
N SER A 53 4.95 -2.05 -11.05
CA SER A 53 4.98 -3.26 -11.87
C SER A 53 4.21 -4.39 -11.18
N ILE A 54 3.67 -5.35 -11.94
CA ILE A 54 3.05 -6.56 -11.36
C ILE A 54 4.07 -7.34 -10.51
N ASP A 55 5.36 -7.22 -10.83
CA ASP A 55 6.47 -7.85 -10.13
C ASP A 55 7.05 -6.98 -8.98
N ASP A 56 6.63 -5.72 -8.84
CA ASP A 56 7.05 -4.90 -7.70
C ASP A 56 6.30 -5.35 -6.44
N GLU A 57 7.02 -5.48 -5.33
CA GLU A 57 6.37 -5.68 -4.03
C GLU A 57 5.45 -4.49 -3.73
N ASN A 58 4.17 -4.77 -3.52
CA ASN A 58 3.23 -3.77 -3.02
C ASN A 58 3.71 -3.34 -1.63
N CYS A 59 4.38 -2.18 -1.53
CA CYS A 59 4.73 -1.55 -0.27
C CYS A 59 3.80 -0.37 -0.02
N TRP A 60 2.57 -0.65 0.38
CA TRP A 60 1.67 0.39 0.85
C TRP A 60 2.24 0.99 2.14
N HIS A 61 2.04 2.28 2.37
CA HIS A 61 2.51 2.89 3.62
C HIS A 61 1.74 2.29 4.81
N LEU A 62 2.48 1.80 5.81
CA LEU A 62 1.95 1.28 7.07
C LEU A 62 2.38 2.18 8.22
N ASP A 63 1.42 2.81 8.88
CA ASP A 63 1.63 3.53 10.14
C ASP A 63 1.55 2.53 11.31
N GLU A 64 2.71 2.01 11.71
CA GLU A 64 2.81 0.98 12.75
C GLU A 64 2.33 1.48 14.12
N GLU A 65 2.66 2.73 14.46
CA GLU A 65 2.31 3.34 15.75
C GLU A 65 0.79 3.47 15.87
N GLN A 66 0.12 3.94 14.82
CA GLN A 66 -1.33 4.02 14.78
C GLN A 66 -1.99 2.64 14.91
N VAL A 67 -1.47 1.61 14.24
CA VAL A 67 -2.00 0.25 14.35
C VAL A 67 -1.89 -0.25 15.78
N GLN A 68 -0.73 -0.09 16.41
CA GLN A 68 -0.51 -0.51 17.80
C GLN A 68 -1.46 0.23 18.76
N GLU A 69 -1.58 1.54 18.62
CA GLU A 69 -2.46 2.36 19.48
C GLU A 69 -3.94 1.95 19.33
N GLN A 70 -4.42 1.74 18.10
CA GLN A 70 -5.79 1.30 17.87
C GLN A 70 -6.10 -0.06 18.50
N VAL A 71 -5.19 -1.02 18.39
CA VAL A 71 -5.36 -2.34 19.02
C VAL A 71 -5.32 -2.19 20.54
N LYS A 72 -4.38 -1.43 21.09
CA LYS A 72 -4.28 -1.18 22.54
C LYS A 72 -5.53 -0.51 23.12
N LEU A 73 -6.05 0.51 22.43
CA LEU A 73 -7.29 1.19 22.81
C LEU A 73 -8.49 0.24 22.77
N PHE A 74 -8.56 -0.64 21.77
CA PHE A 74 -9.60 -1.66 21.72
C PHE A 74 -9.53 -2.61 22.92
N LEU A 75 -8.33 -3.13 23.20
CA LEU A 75 -8.12 -4.07 24.29
C LEU A 75 -8.48 -3.41 25.63
N SER A 76 -8.03 -2.18 25.89
CA SER A 76 -8.28 -1.48 27.16
C SER A 76 -9.77 -1.19 27.43
N GLN A 77 -10.58 -0.93 26.39
CA GLN A 77 -12.01 -0.61 26.52
C GLN A 77 -12.92 -1.83 26.78
N GLY A 78 -12.38 -3.04 26.86
CA GLY A 78 -13.13 -4.24 27.27
C GLY A 78 -14.31 -4.62 26.35
N GLY A 79 -14.34 -4.16 25.10
CA GLY A 79 -15.39 -4.48 24.13
C GLY A 79 -16.78 -3.90 24.46
N TYR A 80 -16.84 -2.87 25.32
CA TYR A 80 -18.10 -2.28 25.82
C TYR A 80 -18.76 -1.30 24.85
N HIS A 81 -18.08 -0.77 23.84
CA HIS A 81 -18.63 0.22 22.90
C HIS A 81 -18.10 0.03 21.48
N GLY A 82 -18.87 -0.55 20.57
CA GLY A 82 -18.71 -0.46 19.09
C GLY A 82 -17.37 -0.90 18.45
N SER A 83 -16.34 -1.12 19.25
CA SER A 83 -14.93 -1.16 18.88
C SER A 83 -14.51 -2.51 18.32
N GLY A 84 -15.33 -3.55 18.56
CA GLY A 84 -15.13 -4.87 17.95
C GLY A 84 -15.25 -4.81 16.42
N LYS A 85 -16.01 -3.87 15.88
CA LYS A 85 -16.05 -3.64 14.43
C LYS A 85 -14.72 -3.12 13.90
N GLN A 86 -14.05 -2.23 14.64
CA GLN A 86 -12.78 -1.65 14.21
C GLN A 86 -11.66 -2.70 14.15
N LEU A 87 -11.55 -3.58 15.14
CA LEU A 87 -10.55 -4.64 15.12
C LEU A 87 -10.83 -5.69 14.03
N ASN A 88 -12.11 -6.03 13.80
CA ASN A 88 -12.49 -6.88 12.67
C ASN A 88 -12.13 -6.25 11.31
N LEU A 89 -12.25 -4.92 11.17
CA LEU A 89 -11.80 -4.20 9.98
C LEU A 89 -10.27 -4.27 9.83
N LEU A 90 -9.51 -4.23 10.92
CA LEU A 90 -8.05 -4.43 10.87
C LEU A 90 -7.71 -5.84 10.37
N PHE A 91 -8.40 -6.89 10.85
CA PHE A 91 -8.23 -8.24 10.31
C PHE A 91 -8.66 -8.39 8.85
N ALA A 92 -9.67 -7.64 8.41
CA ALA A 92 -10.07 -7.62 7.00
C ALA A 92 -8.98 -6.96 6.12
N LYS A 93 -8.35 -5.88 6.61
CA LYS A 93 -7.21 -5.25 5.93
C LYS A 93 -6.02 -6.21 5.82
N VAL A 94 -5.66 -6.90 6.91
CA VAL A 94 -4.60 -7.93 6.89
C VAL A 94 -4.89 -9.01 5.84
N ARG A 95 -6.14 -9.50 5.75
CA ARG A 95 -6.53 -10.50 4.75
C ARG A 95 -6.33 -10.02 3.32
N GLU A 96 -6.79 -8.81 3.01
CA GLU A 96 -6.60 -8.25 1.66
C GLU A 96 -5.13 -7.99 1.36
N MET A 97 -4.35 -7.48 2.32
CA MET A 97 -2.89 -7.31 2.16
C MET A 97 -2.19 -8.64 1.85
N LEU A 98 -2.48 -9.70 2.63
CA LEU A 98 -1.92 -11.03 2.39
C LEU A 98 -2.34 -11.61 1.02
N LYS A 99 -3.59 -11.41 0.61
CA LYS A 99 -4.10 -11.82 -0.71
C LYS A 99 -3.37 -11.12 -1.85
N MET A 100 -3.01 -9.86 -1.66
CA MET A 100 -2.26 -9.05 -2.62
C MET A 100 -0.73 -9.22 -2.51
N ARG A 101 -0.27 -10.16 -1.67
CA ARG A 101 1.15 -10.40 -1.37
C ARG A 101 1.89 -9.14 -0.89
N ASP A 102 1.19 -8.25 -0.22
CA ASP A 102 1.77 -7.06 0.38
C ASP A 102 2.54 -7.45 1.65
N SER A 103 3.81 -7.04 1.73
CA SER A 103 4.72 -7.31 2.85
C SER A 103 4.17 -6.81 4.19
N ASN A 104 3.35 -5.75 4.17
CA ASN A 104 2.74 -5.17 5.35
C ASN A 104 1.68 -6.09 5.98
N GLY A 105 1.11 -7.05 5.24
CA GLY A 105 0.14 -7.99 5.80
C GLY A 105 0.72 -8.79 6.97
N ALA A 106 1.93 -9.32 6.81
CA ALA A 106 2.64 -10.04 7.86
C ALA A 106 3.07 -9.10 9.01
N ARG A 107 3.51 -7.89 8.68
CA ARG A 107 3.91 -6.87 9.66
C ARG A 107 2.73 -6.46 10.54
N MET A 108 1.59 -6.14 9.93
CA MET A 108 0.37 -5.74 10.61
C MET A 108 -0.16 -6.86 11.52
N LEU A 109 -0.10 -8.12 11.09
CA LEU A 109 -0.44 -9.27 11.93
C LEU A 109 0.47 -9.38 13.16
N THR A 110 1.78 -9.15 12.97
CA THR A 110 2.76 -9.16 14.07
C THR A 110 2.42 -8.08 15.09
N LEU A 111 2.17 -6.85 14.65
CA LEU A 111 1.81 -5.72 15.54
C LEU A 111 0.53 -6.01 16.33
N ILE A 112 -0.50 -6.57 15.69
CA ILE A 112 -1.74 -6.94 16.38
C ILE A 112 -1.43 -8.01 17.45
N THR A 113 -0.67 -9.04 17.08
CA THR A 113 -0.31 -10.15 17.98
C THR A 113 0.48 -9.65 19.20
N GLU A 114 1.45 -8.75 18.99
CA GLU A 114 2.23 -8.13 20.06
C GLU A 114 1.35 -7.36 21.05
N GLN A 115 0.38 -6.57 20.56
CA GLN A 115 -0.53 -5.83 21.44
C GLN A 115 -1.44 -6.76 22.24
N PHE A 116 -1.89 -7.87 21.64
CA PHE A 116 -2.66 -8.89 22.35
C PHE A 116 -1.82 -9.56 23.44
N MET A 117 -0.57 -9.94 23.14
CA MET A 117 0.36 -10.55 24.11
C MET A 117 0.78 -9.61 25.24
N ALA A 118 0.81 -8.30 24.97
CA ALA A 118 1.11 -7.27 25.97
C ALA A 118 -0.07 -6.92 26.90
N ASP A 119 -1.26 -7.51 26.70
CA ASP A 119 -2.44 -7.23 27.51
C ASP A 119 -2.29 -7.76 28.96
N PRO A 120 -2.29 -6.88 29.99
CA PRO A 120 -2.11 -7.28 31.38
C PRO A 120 -3.16 -8.28 31.87
N ARG A 121 -4.36 -8.29 31.24
CA ARG A 121 -5.45 -9.19 31.62
C ARG A 121 -5.15 -10.65 31.32
N LEU A 122 -4.26 -10.94 30.36
CA LEU A 122 -3.82 -12.31 30.09
C LEU A 122 -3.16 -12.93 31.32
N SER A 123 -2.34 -12.16 32.03
CA SER A 123 -1.68 -12.60 33.26
C SER A 123 -2.70 -12.84 34.38
N LEU A 124 -3.71 -11.97 34.49
CA LEU A 124 -4.79 -12.11 35.47
C LEU A 124 -5.65 -13.34 35.20
N TRP A 125 -6.06 -13.59 33.95
CA TRP A 125 -6.84 -14.77 33.58
C TRP A 125 -6.07 -16.07 33.84
N ARG A 126 -4.76 -16.08 33.57
CA ARG A 126 -3.90 -17.23 33.87
C ARG A 126 -3.76 -17.49 35.37
N GLN A 127 -3.65 -16.45 36.19
CA GLN A 127 -3.42 -16.58 37.64
C GLN A 127 -4.70 -16.80 38.46
N GLN A 128 -5.80 -16.14 38.11
CA GLN A 128 -7.03 -16.12 38.90
C GLN A 128 -8.10 -17.11 38.39
N GLY A 129 -7.83 -17.84 37.29
CA GLY A 129 -8.80 -18.76 36.68
C GLY A 129 -10.07 -18.05 36.16
N THR A 130 -10.05 -16.73 36.06
CA THR A 130 -11.19 -15.95 35.57
C THR A 130 -11.33 -16.19 34.08
N ALA A 131 -12.52 -16.60 33.65
CA ALA A 131 -12.80 -16.89 32.25
C ALA A 131 -12.69 -15.61 31.40
N MET A 132 -12.02 -15.74 30.26
CA MET A 132 -11.98 -14.75 29.21
C MET A 132 -13.40 -14.51 28.65
N THR A 133 -13.73 -13.26 28.30
CA THR A 133 -15.04 -12.96 27.72
C THR A 133 -15.18 -13.60 26.33
N ASP A 134 -16.39 -14.01 25.95
CA ASP A 134 -16.66 -14.66 24.64
C ASP A 134 -16.15 -13.81 23.46
N LYS A 135 -16.31 -12.48 23.54
CA LYS A 135 -15.82 -11.55 22.52
C LYS A 135 -14.29 -11.56 22.38
N TYR A 136 -13.57 -11.63 23.50
CA TYR A 136 -12.11 -11.61 23.47
C TYR A 136 -11.56 -12.97 23.04
N ARG A 137 -12.24 -14.06 23.39
CA ARG A 137 -11.94 -15.41 22.91
C ARG A 137 -12.10 -15.52 21.39
N GLN A 138 -13.20 -15.01 20.83
CA GLN A 138 -13.42 -14.97 19.38
C GLN A 138 -12.30 -14.24 18.62
N LEU A 139 -11.68 -13.23 19.22
CA LEU A 139 -10.56 -12.51 18.61
C LEU A 139 -9.25 -13.29 18.65
N TRP A 140 -9.00 -14.04 19.73
CA TRP A 140 -7.91 -15.01 19.78
C TRP A 140 -8.10 -16.11 18.76
N ASP A 141 -9.33 -16.61 18.61
CA ASP A 141 -9.66 -17.59 17.58
C ASP A 141 -9.42 -17.01 16.17
N GLU A 142 -9.72 -15.72 15.95
CA GLU A 142 -9.44 -15.04 14.69
C GLU A 142 -7.95 -14.87 14.42
N LEU A 143 -7.15 -14.50 15.43
CA LEU A 143 -5.69 -14.46 15.34
C LEU A 143 -5.09 -15.83 15.04
N GLY A 144 -5.63 -16.87 15.68
CA GLY A 144 -5.20 -18.25 15.50
C GLY A 144 -5.34 -18.76 14.06
N LYS A 145 -6.18 -18.14 13.23
CA LYS A 145 -6.31 -18.49 11.80
C LYS A 145 -5.06 -18.15 10.98
N TYR A 146 -4.18 -17.30 11.49
CA TYR A 146 -2.98 -16.85 10.78
C TYR A 146 -1.68 -17.40 11.37
N VAL A 147 -1.75 -18.11 12.49
CA VAL A 147 -0.60 -18.76 13.13
C VAL A 147 -0.60 -20.24 12.70
N PHE A 148 0.33 -20.60 11.82
CA PHE A 148 0.60 -21.99 11.42
C PHE A 148 1.76 -22.55 12.24
#